data_AF-M0AAS6-F1
#
_entry.id   AF-M0AAS6-F1
#
_cell.length_a   1.000
_cell.length_b   1.000
_cell.length_c   1.000
_cell.angle_alpha   90.00
_cell.angle_beta   90.00
_cell.angle_gamma   90.00
#
_symmetry.space_group_name_H-M   'P 1'
#
loop_
_entity.id
_entity.type
_entity.pdbx_description
1 polymer ?
#
loop_
_entity_poly.entity_id
_entity_poly.type
_entity_poly.pdbx_seq_one_letter_code
_entity_poly.pdbx_strand_id
1 'polypeptide(L)'
;MKRRSLLAASGTALVALSAGCSDIVSSDEQETYSFGVYNGSRVAYEFKIRVGNERETWFHEETLELDAEMANEEIPIDDVPVSFTLEIDAVAEEEQEFP
;
A
#
# COMPACT_ATOMS: atom_id res chain seq x y z
N MET A 1 -58.00 5.96 -60.67
CA MET A 1 -58.39 6.49 -59.34
C MET A 1 -57.52 5.84 -58.26
N LYS A 2 -57.16 6.61 -57.22
CA LYS A 2 -56.41 6.27 -55.98
C LYS A 2 -54.87 6.18 -56.15
N ARG A 3 -54.14 7.28 -55.88
CA ARG A 3 -53.66 7.84 -54.57
C ARG A 3 -52.33 7.16 -54.16
N ARG A 4 -51.21 7.92 -54.17
CA ARG A 4 -50.43 8.44 -53.00
C ARG A 4 -49.79 7.30 -52.18
N SER A 5 -48.60 7.34 -51.61
CA SER A 5 -47.50 8.28 -51.34
C SER A 5 -46.57 7.43 -50.43
N LEU A 6 -45.25 7.43 -50.50
CA LEU A 6 -44.34 8.24 -49.67
C LEU A 6 -42.97 7.55 -49.73
N LEU A 7 -41.92 8.36 -49.82
CA LEU A 7 -40.55 7.96 -49.54
C LEU A 7 -40.41 7.49 -48.09
N ALA A 8 -39.61 6.46 -47.85
CA ALA A 8 -38.97 6.24 -46.55
C ALA A 8 -37.49 5.91 -46.81
N ALA A 9 -36.68 6.97 -46.84
CA ALA A 9 -35.25 6.90 -46.66
C ALA A 9 -34.96 6.65 -45.17
N SER A 10 -34.13 5.67 -44.85
CA SER A 10 -33.45 5.46 -43.55
C SER A 10 -32.65 4.17 -43.73
N GLY A 11 -31.34 4.07 -43.59
CA GLY A 11 -30.32 4.93 -43.02
C GLY A 11 -29.19 3.95 -42.66
N THR A 12 -28.09 4.00 -43.40
CA THR A 12 -26.90 3.19 -43.13
C THR A 12 -26.32 3.56 -41.77
N ALA A 13 -26.42 2.68 -40.78
CA ALA A 13 -25.63 2.74 -39.57
C ALA A 13 -24.49 1.73 -39.68
N LEU A 14 -23.36 2.19 -40.22
CA LEU A 14 -22.06 1.53 -40.05
C LEU A 14 -21.72 1.62 -38.56
N VAL A 15 -21.88 0.51 -37.83
CA VAL A 15 -21.34 0.39 -36.48
C VAL A 15 -19.83 0.25 -36.64
N ALA A 16 -19.11 1.36 -36.46
CA ALA A 16 -17.68 1.35 -36.27
C ALA A 16 -17.40 0.60 -34.96
N LEU A 17 -16.88 -0.62 -35.06
CA LEU A 17 -16.30 -1.34 -33.93
C LEU A 17 -14.98 -0.63 -33.59
N SER A 18 -15.10 0.45 -32.79
CA SER A 18 -13.95 1.10 -32.18
C SER A 18 -13.28 0.08 -31.26
N ALA A 19 -12.00 -0.15 -31.54
CA ALA A 19 -11.08 -0.95 -30.75
C ALA A 19 -11.24 -0.65 -29.25
N GLY A 20 -11.60 -1.67 -28.48
CA GLY A 20 -11.53 -1.67 -27.02
C GLY A 20 -10.46 -2.65 -26.57
N CYS A 21 -9.21 -2.45 -27.01
CA CYS A 21 -8.06 -3.11 -26.40
C CYS A 21 -7.64 -2.30 -25.17
N SER A 22 -8.46 -2.30 -24.11
CA SER A 22 -8.11 -1.70 -22.83
C SER A 22 -8.75 -2.46 -21.69
N ASP A 23 -8.47 -3.76 -21.61
CA ASP A 23 -8.50 -4.47 -20.34
C ASP A 23 -7.10 -5.01 -20.11
N ILE A 24 -6.16 -4.08 -19.90
CA ILE A 24 -5.05 -4.40 -18.99
C ILE A 24 -5.73 -4.49 -17.62
N VAL A 25 -6.18 -5.71 -17.30
CA VAL A 25 -6.44 -6.10 -15.92
C VAL A 25 -5.07 -6.01 -15.26
N SER A 26 -4.72 -4.79 -14.81
CA SER A 26 -3.80 -4.64 -13.71
C SER A 26 -4.53 -5.33 -12.58
N SER A 27 -4.16 -6.56 -12.28
CA SER A 27 -4.57 -7.18 -11.04
C SER A 27 -4.22 -6.18 -9.95
N ASP A 28 -5.23 -5.54 -9.36
CA ASP A 28 -5.14 -4.79 -8.10
C ASP A 28 -4.85 -5.79 -6.96
N GLU A 29 -3.82 -6.61 -7.13
CA GLU A 29 -3.16 -7.28 -6.02
C GLU A 29 -2.36 -6.16 -5.35
N GLN A 30 -3.00 -5.46 -4.41
CA GLN A 30 -2.31 -4.64 -3.43
C GLN A 30 -1.24 -5.54 -2.80
N GLU A 31 0.01 -5.32 -3.17
CA GLU A 31 1.13 -6.05 -2.59
C GLU A 31 1.27 -5.57 -1.14
N THR A 32 0.74 -6.36 -0.20
CA THR A 32 1.02 -6.15 1.22
C THR A 32 2.43 -6.64 1.51
N TYR A 33 3.28 -5.74 1.99
CA TYR A 33 4.63 -6.06 2.43
C TYR A 33 4.60 -6.36 3.93
N SER A 34 5.51 -7.21 4.42
CA SER A 34 5.65 -7.42 5.86
C SER A 34 7.12 -7.41 6.27
N PHE A 35 7.39 -7.00 7.50
CA PHE A 35 8.69 -7.12 8.12
C PHE A 35 8.57 -7.58 9.57
N GLY A 36 9.61 -8.27 10.06
CA GLY A 36 9.75 -8.65 11.46
C GLY A 36 10.90 -7.88 12.12
N VAL A 37 10.72 -7.59 13.40
CA VAL A 37 11.71 -6.99 14.29
C VAL A 37 12.06 -7.99 15.39
N TYR A 38 13.35 -8.19 15.59
CA TYR A 38 13.89 -9.09 16.60
C TYR A 38 14.71 -8.29 17.61
N ASN A 39 14.31 -8.37 18.88
CA ASN A 39 15.10 -7.84 19.98
C ASN A 39 16.20 -8.84 20.35
N GLY A 40 17.41 -8.63 19.83
CA GLY A 40 18.60 -9.42 20.19
C GLY A 40 19.21 -9.09 21.56
N SER A 41 18.60 -8.19 22.34
CA SER A 41 19.06 -7.84 23.67
C SER A 41 18.65 -8.88 24.72
N ARG A 42 19.34 -8.85 25.87
CA ARG A 42 18.99 -9.61 27.08
C ARG A 42 17.96 -8.92 27.96
N VAL A 43 17.49 -7.74 27.56
CA VAL A 43 16.45 -6.98 28.26
C VAL A 43 15.36 -6.57 27.28
N ALA A 44 14.16 -6.34 27.81
CA ALA A 44 13.06 -5.79 27.02
C ALA A 44 13.41 -4.38 26.53
N TYR A 45 12.98 -4.06 25.31
CA TYR A 45 13.08 -2.73 24.72
C TYR A 45 11.79 -2.36 24.02
N GLU A 46 11.42 -1.09 24.12
CA GLU A 46 10.41 -0.49 23.27
C GLU A 46 11.07 0.03 21.98
N PHE A 47 10.56 -0.39 20.84
CA PHE A 47 11.00 0.04 19.52
C PHE A 47 9.92 0.88 18.87
N LYS A 48 10.31 2.02 18.31
CA LYS A 48 9.46 2.83 17.47
C LYS A 48 9.86 2.66 16.02
N ILE A 49 8.92 2.21 15.21
CA ILE A 49 9.12 1.90 13.79
C ILE A 49 8.35 2.90 12.95
N ARG A 50 9.03 3.45 11.95
CA ARG A 50 8.43 4.38 10.98
C ARG A 50 8.74 3.92 9.56
N VAL A 51 7.72 3.94 8.72
CA VAL A 51 7.83 3.64 7.29
C VAL A 51 7.34 4.85 6.49
N GLY A 52 8.18 5.30 5.56
CA GLY A 52 7.97 6.54 4.80
C GLY A 52 8.55 6.44 3.40
N ASN A 53 8.20 7.37 2.51
CA ASN A 53 8.75 7.46 1.16
C ASN A 53 9.89 8.49 1.03
N GLU A 54 9.95 9.44 1.96
CA GLU A 54 10.93 10.51 2.01
C GLU A 54 11.44 10.66 3.45
N ARG A 55 12.59 11.32 3.64
CA ARG A 55 13.04 11.69 4.99
C ARG A 55 11.96 12.57 5.62
N GLU A 56 11.54 12.23 6.84
CA GLU A 56 10.59 12.98 7.66
C GLU A 56 9.11 12.92 7.23
N THR A 57 8.74 12.10 6.23
CA THR A 57 7.34 11.83 5.86
C THR A 57 7.02 10.35 6.05
N TRP A 58 6.18 10.05 7.03
CA TRP A 58 5.84 8.67 7.45
C TRP A 58 4.37 8.37 7.14
N PHE A 59 4.10 7.23 6.51
CA PHE A 59 2.75 6.72 6.25
C PHE A 59 2.38 5.54 7.17
N HIS A 60 3.37 4.91 7.81
CA HIS A 60 3.17 3.95 8.91
C HIS A 60 4.03 4.37 10.10
N GLU A 61 3.45 4.36 11.30
CA GLU A 61 4.16 4.54 12.55
C GLU A 61 3.58 3.60 13.60
N GLU A 62 4.43 2.80 14.23
CA GLU A 62 4.03 1.82 15.23
C GLU A 62 5.10 1.71 16.32
N THR A 63 4.65 1.52 17.57
CA THR A 63 5.51 1.26 18.71
C THR A 63 5.24 -0.15 19.22
N LEU A 64 6.29 -0.92 19.42
CA LEU A 64 6.25 -2.28 19.94
C LEU A 64 7.21 -2.46 21.09
N GLU A 65 6.71 -3.07 22.16
CA GLU A 65 7.54 -3.58 23.24
C GLU A 65 7.92 -5.03 22.91
N LEU A 66 9.23 -5.32 22.93
CA LEU A 66 9.73 -6.67 22.76
C LEU A 66 10.60 -7.08 23.93
N ASP A 67 10.23 -8.20 24.55
CA ASP A 67 11.06 -8.84 25.56
C ASP A 67 12.41 -9.27 25.01
N ALA A 68 13.31 -9.63 25.93
CA ALA A 68 14.63 -10.14 25.63
C ALA A 68 14.58 -11.34 24.67
N GLU A 69 15.42 -11.31 23.64
CA GLU A 69 15.60 -12.41 22.68
C GLU A 69 14.27 -12.85 22.00
N MET A 70 13.33 -11.92 21.82
CA MET A 70 12.03 -12.16 21.18
C MET A 70 11.85 -11.39 19.87
N ALA A 71 11.06 -11.96 18.96
CA ALA A 71 10.61 -11.29 17.74
C ALA A 71 9.13 -10.93 17.85
N ASN A 72 8.72 -9.86 17.18
CA ASN A 72 7.30 -9.55 17.02
C ASN A 72 6.64 -10.45 15.97
N GLU A 73 5.30 -10.37 15.91
CA GLU A 73 4.55 -10.83 14.74
C GLU A 73 4.84 -9.92 13.55
N GLU A 74 4.86 -10.47 12.33
CA GLU A 74 5.15 -9.69 11.12
C GLU A 74 4.21 -8.47 11.02
N ILE A 75 4.79 -7.28 10.84
CA ILE A 75 4.02 -6.03 10.69
C ILE A 75 3.65 -5.87 9.22
N PRO A 76 2.36 -5.92 8.87
CA PRO A 76 1.90 -5.67 7.50
C PRO A 76 1.96 -4.18 7.19
N ILE A 77 2.38 -3.86 5.97
CA ILE A 77 2.39 -2.51 5.41
C ILE A 77 1.65 -2.54 4.08
N ASP A 78 0.56 -1.80 4.04
CA ASP A 78 -0.24 -1.63 2.85
C ASP A 78 0.28 -0.46 1.99
N ASP A 79 0.01 -0.53 0.69
CA ASP A 79 0.23 0.57 -0.27
C ASP A 79 1.66 1.14 -0.28
N VAL A 80 2.67 0.27 -0.15
CA VAL A 80 4.07 0.69 -0.17
C VAL A 80 4.43 1.28 -1.54
N PRO A 81 4.93 2.52 -1.61
CA PRO A 81 5.37 3.13 -2.86
C PRO A 81 6.59 2.39 -3.43
N VAL A 82 6.96 2.68 -4.69
CA VAL A 82 8.10 2.07 -5.42
C VAL A 82 9.41 2.01 -4.61
N SER A 83 9.56 2.89 -3.61
CA SER A 83 10.61 2.84 -2.60
C SER A 83 10.12 3.34 -1.26
N PHE A 84 10.62 2.76 -0.17
CA PHE A 84 10.37 3.23 1.19
C PHE A 84 11.66 3.29 2.03
N THR A 85 11.61 4.08 3.10
CA THR A 85 12.62 4.19 4.15
C THR A 85 12.03 3.61 5.43
N LEU A 86 12.79 2.75 6.09
CA LEU A 86 12.49 2.18 7.39
C LEU A 86 13.40 2.81 8.45
N GLU A 87 12.81 3.40 9.47
CA GLU A 87 13.52 3.94 10.63
C GLU A 87 13.09 3.16 11.88
N ILE A 88 14.07 2.69 12.65
CA ILE A 88 13.87 1.95 13.89
C ILE A 88 14.66 2.65 14.98
N ASP A 89 13.94 3.22 15.94
CA ASP A 89 14.50 3.86 17.12
C ASP A 89 14.23 3.00 18.36
N ALA A 90 15.22 2.85 19.23
CA ALA A 90 14.97 2.36 20.58
C ALA A 90 14.42 3.53 21.41
N VAL A 91 13.25 3.33 22.02
CA VAL A 91 12.71 4.30 22.98
C VAL A 91 13.37 4.00 24.32
N ALA A 92 14.45 4.74 24.61
CA ALA A 92 15.07 4.68 25.92
C ALA A 92 14.16 5.42 26.91
N GLU A 93 13.55 4.69 27.86
CA GLU A 93 13.18 5.31 29.12
C GLU A 93 14.46 5.83 29.78
N GLU A 94 14.40 7.08 30.25
CA GLU A 94 15.52 7.93 30.61
C GLU A 94 16.65 7.21 31.35
N GLU A 95 17.88 7.60 31.01
CA GLU A 95 19.14 7.14 31.58
C GLU A 95 19.00 6.94 33.10
N GLN A 96 19.09 5.68 33.56
CA GLN A 96 19.31 5.42 34.97
C GLN A 96 20.63 6.11 35.36
N GLU A 97 20.55 7.21 36.10
CA GLU A 97 21.70 7.82 36.77
C GLU A 97 22.33 6.74 37.66
N PHE A 98 23.44 6.16 37.21
CA PHE A 98 24.27 5.33 38.07
C PHE A 98 25.00 6.24 39.08
N PRO A 99 24.96 5.95 40.39
CA PRO A 99 25.59 6.77 41.43
C PRO A 99 27.12 6.76 41.37
#